data_AF-A0A518JVC9-F1
#
_entry.id   AF-A0A518JVC9-F1
#
_cell.length_a   1.000
_cell.length_b   1.000
_cell.length_c   1.000
_cell.angle_alpha   90.00
_cell.angle_beta   90.00
_cell.angle_gamma   90.00
#
_symmetry.space_group_name_H-M   'P 1'
#
loop_
_entity.id
_entity.type
_entity.pdbx_description
1 polymer ?
#
loop_
_entity_poly.entity_id
_entity_poly.type
_entity_poly.pdbx_seq_one_letter_code
_entity_poly.pdbx_strand_id
1 'polypeptide(L)'
;MIRWRFLLTRVLIIVLVIALMRLALGPAVRYTAVQALQKLTGGRVDIAQTHIDLWPPRIYFEQVHIADPSKEKEDAVQAELIEVRLQPSALVRRQWVVEKARITGLKINEARTTDGRLAATEPAASSGPSFSGKLAGILEAYAKDSASAFARDLETVKTSEEIRVRWKNEYESLTARAKQLEGAIREVRDGIQGIDNPLRDLPQLQRALQQAEAIRQDLLVVRKAIDDLPLAVQADLERMEQARRADVDRVAQYIPLADGQAADFSPEMFRQVVTTQLDRVRGFLDGSRSVADWTVVSPELERTRGKDINFMLGKLPPNWLVQVAEVSGQIQVDGVKYDLQGVMENVTTQPMLANGPLVGRLKLDGPQIVRVDFQRHTEDQRSWDDVTLHWPQLPINTLAVGESKQTSIRLEPGGVELWVQMTVEGEQVDGKLISQMRNTHVSAEIPSNKYNAALVSSLTDSLQNVREVNVEARFGGRWDTMKINVASNLSGLFSSAVKNGVTAQTAATKQQLMGLADNAYRDQVGQLQVWLTQQQTQVRKTLTDVDGSVEEISQKLVKQLGAPDLYLGRLQRGLEVPMPKF
;
A
#
# COMPACT_ATOMS: atom_id res chain seq x y z
N MET A 1 54.15 -51.63 68.17
CA MET A 1 52.91 -51.42 68.95
C MET A 1 52.40 -50.00 68.71
N ILE A 2 51.29 -49.86 67.98
CA ILE A 2 50.64 -48.56 67.76
C ILE A 2 50.03 -48.11 69.09
N ARG A 3 50.32 -46.87 69.53
CA ARG A 3 49.72 -46.27 70.72
C ARG A 3 48.26 -45.89 70.41
N TRP A 4 47.37 -46.88 70.41
CA TRP A 4 45.95 -46.74 70.08
C TRP A 4 45.24 -45.61 70.82
N ARG A 5 45.59 -45.36 72.09
CA ARG A 5 45.08 -44.22 72.87
C ARG A 5 45.35 -42.86 72.20
N PHE A 6 46.53 -42.68 71.60
CA PHE A 6 46.91 -41.43 70.95
C PHE A 6 46.21 -41.21 69.61
N LEU A 7 46.05 -42.28 68.83
CA LEU A 7 45.28 -42.23 67.58
C LEU A 7 43.79 -41.98 67.85
N LEU A 8 43.22 -42.65 68.84
CA LEU A 8 41.80 -42.53 69.17
C LEU A 8 41.44 -41.12 69.66
N THR A 9 42.29 -40.49 70.50
CA THR A 9 42.10 -39.09 70.91
C THR A 9 42.20 -38.13 69.73
N ARG A 10 43.13 -38.33 68.78
CA ARG A 10 43.26 -37.46 67.60
C ARG A 10 42.10 -37.62 66.63
N VAL A 11 41.65 -38.85 66.40
CA VAL A 11 40.45 -39.11 65.57
C VAL A 11 39.22 -38.49 66.22
N LEU A 12 39.06 -38.62 67.54
CA LEU A 12 37.97 -37.96 68.28
C LEU A 12 38.01 -36.44 68.12
N ILE A 13 39.19 -35.82 68.24
CA ILE A 13 39.36 -34.37 68.03
C ILE A 13 39.02 -33.99 66.59
N ILE A 14 39.47 -34.74 65.59
CA ILE A 14 39.16 -34.49 64.18
C ILE A 14 37.65 -34.60 63.95
N VAL A 15 36.99 -35.64 64.46
CA VAL A 15 35.53 -35.82 64.36
C VAL A 15 34.79 -34.69 65.07
N LEU A 16 35.24 -34.27 66.26
CA LEU A 16 34.65 -33.16 67.00
C LEU A 16 34.81 -31.83 66.26
N VAL A 17 35.98 -31.57 65.68
CA VAL A 17 36.25 -30.36 64.88
C VAL A 17 35.40 -30.37 63.61
N ILE A 18 35.28 -31.50 62.92
CA ILE A 18 34.41 -31.65 61.75
C ILE A 18 32.94 -31.43 62.14
N ALA A 19 32.49 -31.98 63.28
CA ALA A 19 31.14 -31.79 63.78
C ALA A 19 30.85 -30.33 64.16
N LEU A 20 31.78 -29.66 64.87
CA LEU A 20 31.68 -28.24 65.19
C LEU A 20 31.69 -27.37 63.94
N MET A 21 32.56 -27.68 62.96
CA MET A 21 32.58 -26.98 61.67
C MET A 21 31.24 -27.15 60.95
N ARG A 22 30.69 -28.36 60.86
CA ARG A 22 29.38 -28.61 60.24
C ARG A 22 28.25 -27.82 60.90
N LEU A 23 28.28 -27.67 62.23
CA LEU A 23 27.25 -26.96 62.98
C LEU A 23 27.41 -25.43 62.93
N ALA A 24 28.66 -24.93 62.88
CA ALA A 24 28.95 -23.49 62.89
C ALA A 24 28.97 -22.85 61.50
N LEU A 25 29.35 -23.58 60.44
CA LEU A 25 29.49 -23.00 59.09
C LEU A 25 28.15 -22.47 58.54
N GLY A 26 27.05 -23.22 58.71
CA GLY A 26 25.74 -22.82 58.19
C GLY A 26 25.28 -21.45 58.71
N PRO A 27 25.17 -21.26 60.05
CA PRO A 27 24.84 -19.96 60.64
C PRO A 27 25.82 -18.82 60.29
N ALA A 28 27.12 -19.11 60.23
CA ALA A 28 28.13 -18.11 59.89
C ALA A 28 28.02 -17.62 58.44
N VAL A 29 27.81 -18.54 57.49
CA VAL A 29 27.59 -18.19 56.08
C VAL A 29 26.28 -17.45 55.91
N ARG A 30 25.20 -17.85 56.60
CA ARG A 30 23.92 -17.11 56.59
C ARG A 30 24.13 -15.64 57.03
N TYR A 31 24.81 -15.42 58.15
CA TYR A 31 25.04 -14.06 58.68
C TYR A 31 25.86 -13.20 57.70
N THR A 32 26.94 -13.76 57.16
CA THR A 32 27.80 -13.03 56.22
C THR A 32 27.11 -12.77 54.87
N ALA A 33 26.35 -13.74 54.36
CA ALA A 33 25.55 -13.59 53.14
C ALA A 33 24.48 -12.51 53.29
N VAL A 34 23.72 -12.50 54.40
CA VAL A 34 22.72 -11.45 54.68
C VAL A 34 23.36 -10.07 54.71
N GLN A 35 24.48 -9.89 55.43
CA GLN A 35 25.15 -8.59 55.47
C GLN A 35 25.72 -8.16 54.11
N ALA A 36 26.30 -9.09 53.35
CA ALA A 36 26.84 -8.79 52.04
C ALA A 36 25.73 -8.40 51.07
N LEU A 37 24.64 -9.18 51.03
CA LEU A 37 23.50 -8.91 50.17
C LEU A 37 22.80 -7.60 50.56
N GLN A 38 22.56 -7.33 51.85
CA GLN A 38 21.98 -6.06 52.31
C GLN A 38 22.83 -4.84 51.91
N LYS A 39 24.15 -4.97 51.92
CA LYS A 39 25.06 -3.89 51.47
C LYS A 39 25.07 -3.70 49.95
N LEU A 40 24.88 -4.79 49.19
CA LEU A 40 24.87 -4.76 47.73
C LEU A 40 23.53 -4.27 47.18
N THR A 41 22.42 -4.68 47.79
CA THR A 41 21.06 -4.36 47.33
C THR A 41 20.49 -3.09 47.99
N GLY A 42 21.05 -2.66 49.13
CA GLY A 42 20.51 -1.54 49.92
C GLY A 42 19.19 -1.84 50.63
N GLY A 43 18.61 -3.03 50.42
CA GLY A 43 17.35 -3.49 51.01
C GLY A 43 17.56 -4.52 52.12
N ARG A 44 16.53 -4.76 52.94
CA ARG A 44 16.56 -5.84 53.95
C ARG A 44 16.56 -7.19 53.23
N VAL A 45 17.51 -8.04 53.59
CA VAL A 45 17.60 -9.42 53.09
C VAL A 45 17.35 -10.37 54.24
N ASP A 46 16.42 -11.31 54.02
CA ASP A 46 16.09 -12.39 54.94
C ASP A 46 16.34 -13.74 54.25
N ILE A 47 17.02 -14.64 54.96
CA ILE A 47 17.30 -16.02 54.51
C ILE A 47 16.82 -16.94 55.62
N ALA A 48 15.97 -17.92 55.35
CA ALA A 48 15.44 -18.80 56.39
C ALA A 48 16.48 -19.81 56.87
N GLN A 49 17.07 -20.57 55.94
CA GLN A 49 18.02 -21.64 56.24
C GLN A 49 19.21 -21.64 55.26
N THR A 50 20.35 -22.16 55.73
CA THR A 50 21.56 -22.28 54.92
C THR A 50 22.26 -23.60 55.22
N HIS A 51 22.47 -24.41 54.18
CA HIS A 51 23.20 -25.67 54.27
C HIS A 51 24.47 -25.64 53.42
N ILE A 52 25.53 -26.30 53.87
CA ILE A 52 26.84 -26.30 53.19
C ILE A 52 27.37 -27.72 53.11
N ASP A 53 27.63 -28.16 51.88
CA ASP A 53 28.45 -29.35 51.61
C ASP A 53 29.90 -28.93 51.44
N LEU A 54 30.83 -29.66 52.06
CA LEU A 54 32.26 -29.32 52.03
C LEU A 54 32.99 -29.94 50.83
N TRP A 55 32.50 -31.05 50.29
CA TRP A 55 33.15 -31.74 49.18
C TRP A 55 32.16 -32.55 48.30
N PRO A 56 31.89 -32.12 47.05
CA PRO A 56 32.27 -30.83 46.46
C PRO A 56 31.64 -29.65 47.24
N PRO A 57 32.26 -28.45 47.24
CA PRO A 57 31.76 -27.30 47.98
C PRO A 57 30.45 -26.80 47.36
N ARG A 58 29.34 -26.97 48.09
CA ARG A 58 28.01 -26.49 47.69
C ARG A 58 27.38 -25.69 48.81
N ILE A 59 26.61 -24.67 48.46
CA ILE A 59 25.86 -23.84 49.40
C ILE A 59 24.41 -23.84 48.94
N TYR A 60 23.49 -24.10 49.87
CA TYR A 60 22.05 -24.02 49.65
C TYR A 60 21.50 -22.89 50.52
N PHE A 61 20.79 -21.96 49.92
CA PHE A 61 20.01 -20.95 50.62
C PHE A 61 18.52 -21.23 50.38
N GLU A 62 17.75 -21.39 51.44
CA GLU A 62 16.31 -21.64 51.38
C GLU A 62 15.53 -20.40 51.80
N GLN A 63 14.44 -20.11 51.09
CA GLN A 63 13.52 -18.99 51.31
C GLN A 63 14.28 -17.67 51.47
N VAL A 64 14.86 -17.20 50.37
CA VAL A 64 15.57 -15.94 50.29
C VAL A 64 14.59 -14.85 49.90
N HIS A 65 14.50 -13.81 50.71
CA HIS A 65 13.66 -12.63 50.49
C HIS A 65 14.54 -11.39 50.45
N ILE A 66 14.40 -10.59 49.41
CA ILE A 66 15.11 -9.31 49.24
C ILE A 66 14.04 -8.22 49.13
N ALA A 67 13.98 -7.34 50.14
CA ALA A 67 13.03 -6.23 50.21
C ALA A 67 13.43 -5.09 49.26
N ASP A 68 12.43 -4.41 48.70
CA ASP A 68 12.63 -3.19 47.90
C ASP A 68 12.91 -1.97 48.82
N PRO A 69 14.07 -1.29 48.70
CA PRO A 69 14.36 -0.10 49.49
C PRO A 69 13.50 1.13 49.14
N SER A 70 12.81 1.12 48.00
CA SER A 70 11.98 2.23 47.51
C SER A 70 10.49 2.09 47.88
N LYS A 71 10.05 0.91 48.33
CA LYS A 71 8.65 0.62 48.71
C LYS A 71 8.58 -0.16 50.02
N GLU A 72 8.02 0.45 51.06
CA GLU A 72 8.03 -0.08 52.45
C GLU A 72 7.33 -1.45 52.68
N LYS A 73 6.63 -2.04 51.69
CA LYS A 73 5.80 -3.26 51.89
C LYS A 73 5.87 -4.30 50.76
N GLU A 74 6.87 -4.25 49.89
CA GLU A 74 7.01 -5.21 48.78
C GLU A 74 8.40 -5.87 48.78
N ASP A 75 8.44 -7.18 48.55
CA ASP A 75 9.70 -7.90 48.28
C ASP A 75 10.04 -7.72 46.79
N ALA A 76 11.24 -7.21 46.49
CA ALA A 76 11.72 -7.04 45.13
C ALA A 76 11.98 -8.40 44.44
N VAL A 77 12.55 -9.34 45.21
CA VAL A 77 12.88 -10.68 44.74
C VAL A 77 12.68 -11.68 45.87
N GLN A 78 11.94 -12.76 45.59
CA GLN A 78 11.86 -13.94 46.46
C GLN A 78 12.39 -15.16 45.71
N ALA A 79 13.10 -16.06 46.39
CA ALA A 79 13.53 -17.33 45.82
C ALA A 79 13.33 -18.45 46.84
N GLU A 80 12.73 -19.56 46.42
CA GLU A 80 12.51 -20.71 47.30
C GLU A 80 13.82 -21.44 47.62
N LEU A 81 14.67 -21.64 46.61
CA LEU A 81 15.95 -22.33 46.76
C LEU A 81 17.01 -21.72 45.83
N ILE A 82 18.18 -21.42 46.40
CA ILE A 82 19.39 -21.06 45.66
C ILE A 82 20.47 -22.09 45.98
N GLU A 83 20.81 -22.94 45.01
CA GLU A 83 21.95 -23.86 45.07
C GLU A 83 23.14 -23.23 44.35
N VAL A 84 24.30 -23.19 45.01
CA VAL A 84 25.54 -22.64 44.46
C VAL A 84 26.64 -23.70 44.58
N ARG A 85 27.20 -24.11 43.45
CA ARG A 85 28.35 -25.02 43.38
C ARG A 85 29.62 -24.22 43.09
N LEU A 86 30.57 -24.27 44.03
CA LEU A 86 31.83 -23.55 43.94
C LEU A 86 32.91 -24.41 43.29
N GLN A 87 33.87 -23.77 42.61
CA GLN A 87 35.05 -24.43 42.08
C GLN A 87 36.15 -24.54 43.16
N PRO A 88 36.54 -25.75 43.61
CA PRO A 88 37.53 -25.91 44.69
C PRO A 88 38.89 -25.28 44.36
N SER A 89 39.34 -25.42 43.10
CA SER A 89 40.64 -24.92 42.66
C SER A 89 40.70 -23.38 42.62
N ALA A 90 39.56 -22.72 42.42
CA ALA A 90 39.45 -21.27 42.44
C ALA A 90 39.51 -20.73 43.88
N LEU A 91 38.88 -21.42 44.85
CA LEU A 91 38.89 -21.01 46.25
C LEU A 91 40.32 -20.96 46.82
N VAL A 92 41.19 -21.90 46.45
CA VAL A 92 42.62 -21.89 46.83
C VAL A 92 43.35 -20.66 46.29
N ARG A 93 42.95 -20.16 45.11
CA ARG A 93 43.47 -18.93 44.49
C ARG A 93 42.79 -17.66 44.99
N ARG A 94 41.98 -17.73 46.05
CA ARG A 94 41.15 -16.61 46.56
C ARG A 94 40.14 -16.08 45.54
N GLN A 95 39.73 -16.92 44.60
CA GLN A 95 38.75 -16.60 43.57
C GLN A 95 37.41 -17.26 43.90
N TRP A 96 36.33 -16.49 43.76
CA TRP A 96 34.96 -16.94 43.94
C TRP A 96 34.37 -17.29 42.58
N VAL A 97 34.68 -18.50 42.10
CA VAL A 97 34.13 -19.02 40.84
C VAL A 97 33.03 -20.02 41.17
N VAL A 98 31.81 -19.68 40.76
CA VAL A 98 30.65 -20.55 40.81
C VAL A 98 30.58 -21.31 39.47
N GLU A 99 30.76 -22.63 39.51
CA GLU A 99 30.66 -23.49 38.33
C GLU A 99 29.21 -23.54 37.84
N LYS A 100 28.28 -23.69 38.78
CA LYS A 100 26.85 -23.77 38.51
C LYS A 100 26.05 -23.21 39.67
N ALA A 101 25.14 -22.27 39.37
CA ALA A 101 24.09 -21.85 40.27
C ALA A 101 22.73 -22.35 39.77
N ARG A 102 21.82 -22.64 40.68
CA ARG A 102 20.42 -22.94 40.37
C ARG A 102 19.53 -22.15 41.32
N ILE A 103 18.66 -21.33 40.74
CA ILE A 103 17.67 -20.51 41.44
C ILE A 103 16.30 -21.07 41.07
N THR A 104 15.57 -21.57 42.05
CA THR A 104 14.25 -22.18 41.88
C THR A 104 13.20 -21.39 42.67
N GLY A 105 12.00 -21.28 42.10
CA GLY A 105 10.88 -20.59 42.74
C GLY A 105 11.13 -19.08 42.85
N LEU A 106 11.86 -18.52 41.87
CA LEU A 106 12.08 -17.08 41.79
C LEU A 106 10.74 -16.37 41.62
N LYS A 107 10.45 -15.31 42.39
CA LYS A 107 9.27 -14.47 42.21
C LYS A 107 9.73 -13.03 42.15
N ILE A 108 9.41 -12.39 41.03
CA ILE A 108 9.78 -11.00 40.75
C ILE A 108 8.48 -10.20 40.55
N ASN A 109 8.37 -9.07 41.25
CA ASN A 109 7.26 -8.12 41.18
C ASN A 109 5.88 -8.66 41.64
N GLU A 110 5.78 -9.34 42.79
CA GLU A 110 4.49 -9.80 43.33
C GLU A 110 3.88 -8.79 44.34
N ALA A 111 2.79 -8.10 43.95
CA ALA A 111 1.96 -7.28 44.84
C ALA A 111 0.47 -7.70 44.77
N ARG A 112 -0.26 -7.64 45.91
CA ARG A 112 -1.65 -8.15 46.04
C ARG A 112 -2.73 -7.20 45.48
N THR A 113 -3.70 -7.81 44.78
CA THR A 113 -5.13 -7.46 44.55
C THR A 113 -5.63 -6.03 44.85
N THR A 114 -5.53 -5.11 43.88
CA THR A 114 -6.63 -4.36 43.20
C THR A 114 -6.23 -2.91 42.83
N ASP A 115 -6.22 -2.71 41.52
CA ASP A 115 -6.30 -1.51 40.64
C ASP A 115 -5.41 -0.27 40.85
N GLY A 116 -4.56 -0.04 39.85
CA GLY A 116 -3.87 1.22 39.57
C GLY A 116 -3.87 1.45 38.06
N ARG A 117 -5.02 1.87 37.52
CA ARG A 117 -5.20 2.22 36.10
C ARG A 117 -4.06 3.10 35.60
N LEU A 118 -3.28 2.56 34.66
CA LEU A 118 -2.59 3.39 33.68
C LEU A 118 -3.59 3.67 32.57
N ALA A 119 -3.90 4.95 32.39
CA ALA A 119 -4.69 5.42 31.27
C ALA A 119 -4.07 4.89 29.97
N ALA A 120 -4.88 4.22 29.16
CA ALA A 120 -4.54 3.94 27.79
C ALA A 120 -4.19 5.29 27.14
N THR A 121 -2.91 5.49 26.86
CA THR A 121 -2.49 6.58 26.00
C THR A 121 -3.00 6.19 24.63
N GLU A 122 -4.08 6.86 24.20
CA GLU A 122 -4.50 6.81 22.81
C GLU A 122 -3.27 7.14 21.95
N PRO A 123 -2.91 6.32 20.96
CA PRO A 123 -1.81 6.66 20.08
C PRO A 123 -2.12 8.02 19.46
N ALA A 124 -1.20 8.97 19.63
CA ALA A 124 -1.31 10.30 19.06
C ALA A 124 -1.62 10.18 17.56
N ALA A 125 -2.78 10.69 17.17
CA ALA A 125 -3.18 10.76 15.77
C ALA A 125 -2.12 11.57 15.02
N SER A 126 -1.34 10.87 14.17
CA SER A 126 -0.40 11.52 13.27
C SER A 126 -1.16 12.49 12.38
N SER A 127 -0.81 13.77 12.44
CA SER A 127 -1.47 14.88 11.74
C SER A 127 -1.15 14.93 10.23
N GLY A 128 -0.97 13.77 9.60
CA GLY A 128 -0.87 13.62 8.15
C GLY A 128 -2.19 13.15 7.55
N PRO A 129 -2.43 13.36 6.24
CA PRO A 129 -3.61 12.80 5.59
C PRO A 129 -3.64 11.28 5.81
N SER A 130 -4.71 10.79 6.42
CA SER A 130 -4.91 9.38 6.72
C SER A 130 -4.84 8.54 5.43
N PHE A 131 -4.40 7.28 5.56
CA PHE A 131 -4.39 6.33 4.44
C PHE A 131 -5.74 6.29 3.71
N SER A 132 -6.86 6.33 4.46
CA SER A 132 -8.20 6.41 3.90
C SER A 132 -8.44 7.69 3.10
N GLY A 133 -7.90 8.83 3.52
CA GLY A 133 -7.97 10.09 2.79
C GLY A 133 -7.20 10.08 1.47
N LYS A 134 -5.99 9.50 1.44
CA LYS A 134 -5.21 9.34 0.19
C LYS A 134 -5.88 8.37 -0.78
N LEU A 135 -6.41 7.25 -0.28
CA LEU A 135 -7.13 6.28 -1.08
C LEU A 135 -8.44 6.87 -1.62
N ALA A 136 -9.24 7.54 -0.79
CA ALA A 136 -10.46 8.22 -1.20
C ALA A 136 -10.17 9.29 -2.28
N GLY A 137 -9.11 10.09 -2.13
CA GLY A 137 -8.73 11.10 -3.13
C GLY A 137 -8.38 10.49 -4.49
N ILE A 138 -7.73 9.33 -4.52
CA ILE A 138 -7.48 8.57 -5.76
C ILE A 138 -8.81 8.06 -6.33
N LEU A 139 -9.62 7.39 -5.51
CA LEU A 139 -10.90 6.85 -5.94
C LEU A 139 -11.83 7.95 -6.50
N GLU A 140 -11.85 9.13 -5.89
CA GLU A 140 -12.62 10.30 -6.34
C GLU A 140 -12.06 10.92 -7.63
N ALA A 141 -10.73 11.01 -7.77
CA ALA A 141 -10.10 11.51 -9.00
C ALA A 141 -10.46 10.65 -10.23
N TYR A 142 -10.61 9.34 -10.04
CA TYR A 142 -11.00 8.40 -11.11
C TYR A 142 -12.51 8.21 -11.26
N ALA A 143 -13.32 8.69 -10.31
CA ALA A 143 -14.79 8.60 -10.38
C ALA A 143 -15.44 9.74 -11.20
N LYS A 144 -14.68 10.76 -11.61
CA LYS A 144 -15.23 11.90 -12.34
C LYS A 144 -15.68 11.47 -13.75
N ASP A 145 -16.98 11.56 -14.00
CA ASP A 145 -17.66 11.15 -15.23
C ASP A 145 -17.16 11.95 -16.45
N SER A 146 -16.13 11.45 -17.12
CA SER A 146 -15.52 12.05 -18.31
C SER A 146 -16.31 11.75 -19.59
N ALA A 147 -17.25 10.80 -19.55
CA ALA A 147 -18.00 10.34 -20.71
C ALA A 147 -19.05 11.37 -21.18
N SER A 148 -19.74 12.04 -20.25
CA SER A 148 -20.82 12.98 -20.58
C SER A 148 -20.32 14.31 -21.15
N ALA A 149 -19.10 14.74 -20.80
CA ALA A 149 -18.45 15.91 -21.39
C ALA A 149 -17.89 15.62 -22.79
N PHE A 150 -17.25 14.46 -22.98
CA PHE A 150 -16.69 14.04 -24.27
C PHE A 150 -17.76 13.91 -25.36
N ALA A 151 -18.94 13.36 -25.01
CA ALA A 151 -20.03 13.17 -25.96
C ALA A 151 -20.57 14.47 -26.58
N ARG A 152 -20.42 15.62 -25.89
CA ARG A 152 -20.90 16.93 -26.40
C ARG A 152 -19.90 17.65 -27.31
N ASP A 153 -18.64 17.24 -27.31
CA ASP A 153 -17.55 17.96 -28.00
C ASP A 153 -16.98 17.21 -29.22
N LEU A 154 -17.62 16.13 -29.65
CA LEU A 154 -17.21 15.30 -30.79
C LEU A 154 -17.13 16.12 -32.10
N GLU A 155 -16.00 16.04 -32.82
CA GLU A 155 -15.80 16.65 -34.15
C GLU A 155 -16.85 16.10 -35.11
N THR A 156 -17.10 14.80 -35.03
CA THR A 156 -18.02 14.09 -35.92
C THR A 156 -19.41 14.71 -35.93
N VAL A 157 -19.88 15.16 -34.76
CA VAL A 157 -21.19 15.83 -34.62
C VAL A 157 -21.16 17.22 -35.25
N LYS A 158 -20.09 17.99 -35.01
CA LYS A 158 -19.92 19.35 -35.59
C LYS A 158 -19.83 19.28 -37.11
N THR A 159 -18.96 18.43 -37.65
CA THR A 159 -18.78 18.23 -39.10
C THR A 159 -20.06 17.73 -39.76
N SER A 160 -20.83 16.84 -39.10
CA SER A 160 -22.11 16.37 -39.66
C SER A 160 -23.15 17.50 -39.79
N GLU A 161 -23.19 18.42 -38.83
CA GLU A 161 -24.15 19.52 -38.87
C GLU A 161 -23.77 20.55 -39.94
N GLU A 162 -22.47 20.85 -40.07
CA GLU A 162 -21.96 21.71 -41.16
C GLU A 162 -22.28 21.14 -42.55
N ILE A 163 -22.04 19.84 -42.74
CA ILE A 163 -22.36 19.13 -43.98
C ILE A 163 -23.88 19.19 -44.25
N ARG A 164 -24.70 18.93 -43.23
CA ARG A 164 -26.18 18.97 -43.34
C ARG A 164 -26.67 20.35 -43.74
N VAL A 165 -26.19 21.42 -43.08
CA VAL A 165 -26.57 22.81 -43.39
C VAL A 165 -26.17 23.16 -44.82
N ARG A 166 -24.95 22.79 -45.25
CA ARG A 166 -24.48 23.05 -46.60
C ARG A 166 -25.35 22.36 -47.64
N TRP A 167 -25.58 21.06 -47.50
CA TRP A 167 -26.41 20.32 -48.44
C TRP A 167 -27.85 20.81 -48.47
N LYS A 168 -28.41 21.19 -47.31
CA LYS A 168 -29.73 21.81 -47.26
C LYS A 168 -29.80 23.03 -48.16
N ASN A 169 -28.83 23.95 -48.02
CA ASN A 169 -28.78 25.16 -48.85
C ASN A 169 -28.59 24.85 -50.34
N GLU A 170 -27.76 23.84 -50.66
CA GLU A 170 -27.45 23.44 -52.03
C GLU A 170 -28.67 22.79 -52.72
N TYR A 171 -29.38 21.90 -52.04
CA TYR A 171 -30.63 21.31 -52.53
C TYR A 171 -31.77 22.33 -52.60
N GLU A 172 -31.88 23.25 -51.64
CA GLU A 172 -32.85 24.35 -51.71
C GLU A 172 -32.59 25.23 -52.93
N SER A 173 -31.32 25.54 -53.23
CA SER A 173 -30.92 26.29 -54.43
C SER A 173 -31.25 25.54 -55.72
N LEU A 174 -30.91 24.25 -55.80
CA LEU A 174 -31.21 23.41 -56.96
C LEU A 174 -32.72 23.27 -57.18
N THR A 175 -33.49 23.09 -56.12
CA THR A 175 -34.96 23.00 -56.18
C THR A 175 -35.58 24.32 -56.62
N ALA A 176 -35.09 25.46 -56.12
CA ALA A 176 -35.55 26.77 -56.53
C ALA A 176 -35.26 27.02 -58.02
N ARG A 177 -34.05 26.69 -58.49
CA ARG A 177 -33.67 26.78 -59.91
C ARG A 177 -34.50 25.86 -60.79
N ALA A 178 -34.73 24.62 -60.37
CA ALA A 178 -35.58 23.67 -61.09
C ALA A 178 -37.03 24.19 -61.23
N LYS A 179 -37.60 24.77 -60.16
CA LYS A 179 -38.93 25.40 -60.20
C LYS A 179 -38.97 26.65 -61.08
N GLN A 180 -37.91 27.46 -61.09
CA GLN A 180 -37.79 28.61 -61.97
C GLN A 180 -37.73 28.17 -63.44
N LEU A 181 -36.97 27.13 -63.76
CA LEU A 181 -36.93 26.52 -65.08
C LEU A 181 -38.30 26.00 -65.49
N GLU A 182 -38.99 25.27 -64.61
CA GLU A 182 -40.35 24.80 -64.85
C GLU A 182 -41.33 25.95 -65.14
N GLY A 183 -41.24 27.05 -64.39
CA GLY A 183 -42.02 28.27 -64.64
C GLY A 183 -41.70 28.93 -65.97
N ALA A 184 -40.42 29.12 -66.29
CA ALA A 184 -39.97 29.71 -67.55
C ALA A 184 -40.39 28.89 -68.77
N ILE A 185 -40.35 27.55 -68.66
CA ILE A 185 -40.84 26.63 -69.68
C ILE A 185 -42.34 26.80 -69.90
N ARG A 186 -43.14 26.91 -68.82
CA ARG A 186 -44.58 27.14 -68.94
C ARG A 186 -44.88 28.48 -69.62
N GLU A 187 -44.17 29.55 -69.27
CA GLU A 187 -44.33 30.87 -69.92
C GLU A 187 -44.01 30.80 -71.42
N VAL A 188 -42.91 30.15 -71.81
CA VAL A 188 -42.54 29.97 -73.22
C VAL A 188 -43.59 29.12 -73.94
N ARG A 189 -44.05 28.02 -73.34
CA ARG A 189 -45.07 27.13 -73.90
C ARG A 189 -46.38 27.86 -74.15
N ASP A 190 -46.86 28.60 -73.16
CA ASP A 190 -48.15 29.31 -73.23
C ASP A 190 -48.05 30.48 -74.23
N GLY A 191 -46.89 31.14 -74.33
CA GLY A 191 -46.62 32.16 -75.33
C GLY A 191 -46.59 31.64 -76.78
N ILE A 192 -46.18 30.38 -77.00
CA ILE A 192 -46.16 29.73 -78.32
C ILE A 192 -47.56 29.23 -78.74
N GLN A 193 -48.43 28.90 -77.79
CA GLN A 193 -49.81 28.46 -78.08
C GLN A 193 -50.68 29.56 -78.73
N GLY A 194 -50.35 30.84 -78.52
CA GLY A 194 -51.09 31.98 -79.08
C GLY A 194 -50.64 32.44 -80.46
N ILE A 195 -49.72 31.71 -81.12
CA ILE A 195 -49.13 32.11 -82.40
C ILE A 195 -49.88 31.43 -83.56
N ASP A 196 -50.77 32.20 -84.20
CA ASP A 196 -51.59 31.72 -85.33
C ASP A 196 -50.92 31.98 -86.69
N ASN A 197 -50.04 33.00 -86.82
CA ASN A 197 -49.38 33.33 -88.09
C ASN A 197 -47.87 33.63 -87.93
N PRO A 198 -46.98 32.75 -88.42
CA PRO A 198 -45.54 32.84 -88.21
C PRO A 198 -44.88 34.06 -88.88
N LEU A 199 -45.53 34.69 -89.88
CA LEU A 199 -45.01 35.88 -90.56
C LEU A 199 -45.40 37.20 -89.85
N ARG A 200 -46.51 37.22 -89.11
CA ARG A 200 -46.98 38.41 -88.38
C ARG A 200 -46.36 38.52 -86.99
N ASP A 201 -46.17 37.38 -86.33
CA ASP A 201 -45.78 37.30 -84.92
C ASP A 201 -44.26 37.00 -84.74
N LEU A 202 -43.46 37.31 -85.78
CA LEU A 202 -42.01 37.09 -85.83
C LEU A 202 -41.24 37.63 -84.60
N PRO A 203 -41.54 38.82 -84.05
CA PRO A 203 -40.88 39.31 -82.84
C PRO A 203 -41.15 38.45 -81.59
N GLN A 204 -42.32 37.80 -81.51
CA GLN A 204 -42.68 36.92 -80.39
C GLN A 204 -41.95 35.57 -80.50
N LEU A 205 -41.85 35.02 -81.72
CA LEU A 205 -41.05 33.82 -82.03
C LEU A 205 -39.57 34.02 -81.69
N GLN A 206 -38.98 35.17 -82.03
CA GLN A 206 -37.59 35.47 -81.70
C GLN A 206 -37.33 35.53 -80.19
N ARG A 207 -38.26 36.12 -79.41
CA ARG A 207 -38.16 36.15 -77.94
C ARG A 207 -38.30 34.76 -77.33
N ALA A 208 -39.27 33.97 -77.81
CA ALA A 208 -39.45 32.59 -77.37
C ALA A 208 -38.21 31.73 -77.64
N LEU A 209 -37.55 31.92 -78.79
CA LEU A 209 -36.31 31.22 -79.13
C LEU A 209 -35.14 31.62 -78.20
N GLN A 210 -34.97 32.92 -77.93
CA GLN A 210 -33.95 33.41 -76.99
C GLN A 210 -34.18 32.87 -75.57
N GLN A 211 -35.44 32.85 -75.11
CA GLN A 211 -35.81 32.29 -73.81
C GLN A 211 -35.58 30.77 -73.76
N ALA A 212 -35.93 30.03 -74.81
CA ALA A 212 -35.66 28.60 -74.89
C ALA A 212 -34.16 28.27 -74.88
N GLU A 213 -33.33 29.08 -75.54
CA GLU A 213 -31.87 28.91 -75.52
C GLU A 213 -31.26 29.22 -74.15
N ALA A 214 -31.78 30.23 -73.44
CA ALA A 214 -31.40 30.52 -72.06
C ALA A 214 -31.81 29.39 -71.10
N ILE A 215 -33.04 28.88 -71.21
CA ILE A 215 -33.53 27.72 -70.44
C ILE A 215 -32.64 26.50 -70.67
N ARG A 216 -32.22 26.25 -71.91
CA ARG A 216 -31.32 25.13 -72.25
C ARG A 216 -29.95 25.28 -71.59
N GLN A 217 -29.37 26.47 -71.59
CA GLN A 217 -28.08 26.74 -70.95
C GLN A 217 -28.18 26.53 -69.42
N ASP A 218 -29.24 27.06 -68.79
CA ASP A 218 -29.47 26.88 -67.36
C ASP A 218 -29.73 25.41 -66.99
N LEU A 219 -30.43 24.67 -67.85
CA LEU A 219 -30.66 23.24 -67.67
C LEU A 219 -29.36 22.43 -67.71
N LEU A 220 -28.44 22.75 -68.63
CA LEU A 220 -27.11 22.13 -68.69
C LEU A 220 -26.31 22.41 -67.41
N VAL A 221 -26.40 23.62 -66.86
CA VAL A 221 -25.75 23.99 -65.60
C VAL A 221 -26.32 23.20 -64.43
N VAL A 222 -27.65 23.08 -64.32
CA VAL A 222 -28.30 22.33 -63.25
C VAL A 222 -28.02 20.82 -63.37
N ARG A 223 -28.02 20.27 -64.59
CA ARG A 223 -27.68 18.87 -64.84
C ARG A 223 -26.26 18.55 -64.41
N LYS A 224 -25.30 19.38 -64.83
CA LYS A 224 -23.90 19.24 -64.41
C LYS A 224 -23.77 19.30 -62.89
N ALA A 225 -24.46 20.24 -62.24
CA ALA A 225 -24.46 20.34 -60.78
C ALA A 225 -24.98 19.06 -60.11
N ILE A 226 -25.96 18.37 -60.71
CA ILE A 226 -26.52 17.10 -60.20
C ILE A 226 -25.59 15.90 -60.45
N ASP A 227 -24.94 15.87 -61.60
CA ASP A 227 -23.97 14.84 -61.96
C ASP A 227 -22.72 14.92 -61.06
N ASP A 228 -22.38 16.11 -60.56
CA ASP A 228 -21.27 16.35 -59.63
C ASP A 228 -21.61 16.01 -58.16
N LEU A 229 -22.90 15.90 -57.78
CA LEU A 229 -23.31 15.63 -56.38
C LEU A 229 -22.73 14.34 -55.80
N PRO A 230 -22.70 13.18 -56.49
CA PRO A 230 -22.15 11.96 -55.93
C PRO A 230 -20.68 12.09 -55.50
N LEU A 231 -19.87 12.83 -56.26
CA LEU A 231 -18.47 13.10 -55.92
C LEU A 231 -18.37 14.00 -54.68
N ALA A 232 -19.21 15.02 -54.57
CA ALA A 232 -19.27 15.88 -53.39
C ALA A 232 -19.72 15.12 -52.14
N VAL A 233 -20.67 14.17 -52.26
CA VAL A 233 -21.10 13.30 -51.15
C VAL A 233 -19.97 12.38 -50.71
N GLN A 234 -19.22 11.80 -51.64
CA GLN A 234 -18.06 10.95 -51.31
C GLN A 234 -17.01 11.73 -50.51
N ALA A 235 -16.65 12.94 -50.97
CA ALA A 235 -15.70 13.81 -50.26
C ALA A 235 -16.18 14.20 -48.84
N ASP A 236 -17.49 14.33 -48.64
CA ASP A 236 -18.06 14.62 -47.33
C ASP A 236 -18.04 13.42 -46.38
N LEU A 237 -18.36 12.24 -46.89
CA LEU A 237 -18.25 11.00 -46.13
C LEU A 237 -16.80 10.75 -45.70
N GLU A 238 -15.83 11.04 -46.57
CA GLU A 238 -14.41 10.99 -46.22
C GLU A 238 -14.05 12.00 -45.12
N ARG A 239 -14.60 13.23 -45.17
CA ARG A 239 -14.42 14.22 -44.11
C ARG A 239 -15.03 13.78 -42.79
N MET A 240 -16.20 13.14 -42.79
CA MET A 240 -16.79 12.57 -41.59
C MET A 240 -15.96 11.42 -41.01
N GLU A 241 -15.38 10.57 -41.87
CA GLU A 241 -14.48 9.49 -41.43
C GLU A 241 -13.16 10.06 -40.85
N GLN A 242 -12.65 11.16 -41.40
CA GLN A 242 -11.51 11.89 -40.82
C GLN A 242 -11.86 12.50 -39.46
N ALA A 243 -13.03 13.10 -39.31
CA ALA A 243 -13.53 13.63 -38.04
C ALA A 243 -13.67 12.52 -36.98
N ARG A 244 -14.18 11.34 -37.36
CA ARG A 244 -14.24 10.15 -36.51
C ARG A 244 -12.85 9.71 -36.05
N ARG A 245 -11.86 9.65 -36.96
CA ARG A 245 -10.48 9.28 -36.61
C ARG A 245 -9.88 10.29 -35.63
N ALA A 246 -10.10 11.58 -35.87
CA ALA A 246 -9.67 12.63 -34.95
C ALA A 246 -10.33 12.51 -33.57
N ASP A 247 -11.63 12.16 -33.50
CA ASP A 247 -12.32 11.88 -32.24
C ASP A 247 -11.70 10.69 -31.51
N VAL A 248 -11.44 9.58 -32.22
CA VAL A 248 -10.79 8.37 -31.68
C VAL A 248 -9.37 8.66 -31.18
N ASP A 249 -8.60 9.46 -31.92
CA ASP A 249 -7.25 9.86 -31.52
C ASP A 249 -7.27 10.81 -30.31
N ARG A 250 -8.27 11.71 -30.21
CA ARG A 250 -8.48 12.57 -29.04
C ARG A 250 -8.88 11.81 -27.77
N VAL A 251 -9.45 10.61 -27.88
CA VAL A 251 -9.70 9.74 -26.72
C VAL A 251 -8.41 9.52 -25.92
N ALA A 252 -7.25 9.42 -26.58
CA ALA A 252 -5.97 9.24 -25.91
C ALA A 252 -5.53 10.47 -25.09
N GLN A 253 -5.99 11.68 -25.46
CA GLN A 253 -5.66 12.94 -24.79
C GLN A 253 -6.61 13.25 -23.62
N TYR A 254 -7.84 12.72 -23.66
CA TYR A 254 -8.87 12.93 -22.63
C TYR A 254 -8.75 11.98 -21.43
N ILE A 255 -7.97 10.92 -21.58
CA ILE A 255 -7.63 10.01 -20.50
C ILE A 255 -6.31 10.50 -19.91
N PRO A 256 -6.27 11.05 -18.69
CA PRO A 256 -5.01 11.27 -18.00
C PRO A 256 -4.37 9.89 -17.83
N LEU A 257 -3.31 9.60 -18.60
CA LEU A 257 -2.43 8.49 -18.26
C LEU A 257 -1.90 8.80 -16.87
N ALA A 258 -2.21 7.93 -15.93
CA ALA A 258 -1.57 7.94 -14.63
C ALA A 258 -0.10 7.61 -14.87
N ASP A 259 0.72 8.64 -15.10
CA ASP A 259 2.17 8.53 -15.17
C ASP A 259 2.64 8.02 -13.81
N GLY A 260 2.73 6.69 -13.70
CA GLY A 260 3.78 5.90 -13.07
C GLY A 260 4.15 6.13 -11.60
N GLN A 261 3.70 7.21 -10.96
CA GLN A 261 3.93 7.47 -9.55
C GLN A 261 2.89 6.66 -8.79
N ALA A 262 3.16 5.36 -8.73
CA ALA A 262 2.68 4.53 -7.65
C ALA A 262 3.06 5.27 -6.36
N ALA A 263 2.11 5.96 -5.75
CA ALA A 263 2.36 6.57 -4.46
C ALA A 263 2.83 5.45 -3.53
N ASP A 264 3.98 5.66 -2.89
CA ASP A 264 4.50 4.71 -1.91
C ASP A 264 3.56 4.72 -0.70
N PHE A 265 2.52 3.88 -0.75
CA PHE A 265 1.55 3.73 0.34
C PHE A 265 2.14 2.91 1.51
N SER A 266 3.37 2.40 1.36
CA SER A 266 4.03 1.43 2.23
C SER A 266 4.40 1.92 3.64
N PRO A 267 4.96 3.13 3.85
CA PRO A 267 5.63 3.43 5.11
C PRO A 267 4.65 3.88 6.20
N GLU A 268 3.55 4.53 5.83
CA GLU A 268 2.66 5.21 6.77
C GLU A 268 1.62 4.27 7.39
N MET A 269 1.09 3.29 6.64
CA MET A 269 0.05 2.36 7.12
C MET A 269 0.52 1.50 8.29
N PHE A 270 1.71 0.91 8.17
CA PHE A 270 2.25 -0.01 9.17
C PHE A 270 3.02 0.72 10.27
N ARG A 271 3.28 2.03 10.13
CA ARG A 271 4.02 2.82 11.12
C ARG A 271 3.34 2.76 12.49
N GLN A 272 2.03 2.98 12.56
CA GLN A 272 1.29 2.98 13.83
C GLN A 272 1.28 1.61 14.51
N VAL A 273 1.17 0.54 13.73
CA VAL A 273 1.21 -0.84 14.23
C VAL A 273 2.60 -1.16 14.78
N VAL A 274 3.64 -0.81 14.04
CA VAL A 274 5.04 -0.99 14.43
C VAL A 274 5.36 -0.16 15.67
N THR A 275 4.92 1.10 15.75
CA THR A 275 5.13 1.95 16.93
C THR A 275 4.49 1.32 18.18
N THR A 276 3.23 0.87 18.08
CA THR A 276 2.55 0.18 19.19
C THR A 276 3.30 -1.08 19.65
N GLN A 277 3.87 -1.85 18.71
CA GLN A 277 4.67 -3.04 19.03
C GLN A 277 6.01 -2.66 19.68
N LEU A 278 6.67 -1.61 19.21
CA LEU A 278 7.91 -1.09 19.79
C LEU A 278 7.70 -0.51 21.18
N ASP A 279 6.56 0.15 21.45
CA ASP A 279 6.20 0.62 22.78
C ASP A 279 6.00 -0.54 23.76
N ARG A 280 5.41 -1.66 23.31
CA ARG A 280 5.32 -2.89 24.12
C ARG A 280 6.70 -3.47 24.41
N VAL A 281 7.58 -3.52 23.40
CA VAL A 281 8.97 -3.97 23.57
C VAL A 281 9.70 -3.09 24.59
N ARG A 282 9.51 -1.77 24.49
CA ARG A 282 10.06 -0.81 25.46
C ARG A 282 9.55 -1.10 26.87
N GLY A 283 8.27 -1.41 27.07
CA GLY A 283 7.73 -1.82 28.38
C GLY A 283 8.45 -3.04 28.97
N PHE A 284 8.70 -4.08 28.16
CA PHE A 284 9.47 -5.25 28.57
C PHE A 284 10.95 -4.91 28.92
N LEU A 285 11.56 -3.99 28.18
CA LEU A 285 12.94 -3.55 28.42
C LEU A 285 13.06 -2.64 29.64
N ASP A 286 12.17 -1.67 29.80
CA ASP A 286 12.16 -0.75 30.95
C ASP A 286 11.86 -1.53 32.24
N GLY A 287 10.93 -2.50 32.19
CA GLY A 287 10.65 -3.40 33.30
C GLY A 287 11.79 -4.38 33.65
N SER A 288 12.74 -4.63 32.75
CA SER A 288 13.93 -5.43 33.04
C SER A 288 15.12 -4.57 33.49
N ARG A 289 15.22 -3.33 33.01
CA ARG A 289 16.22 -2.35 33.47
C ARG A 289 16.03 -1.95 34.93
N SER A 290 14.78 -1.79 35.39
CA SER A 290 14.50 -1.55 36.81
C SER A 290 15.03 -2.67 37.72
N VAL A 291 15.01 -3.93 37.23
CA VAL A 291 15.59 -5.08 37.94
C VAL A 291 17.12 -5.11 37.84
N ALA A 292 17.69 -4.69 36.70
CA ALA A 292 19.13 -4.64 36.50
C ALA A 292 19.83 -3.53 37.33
N ASP A 293 19.18 -2.38 37.49
CA ASP A 293 19.67 -1.25 38.30
C ASP A 293 19.77 -1.59 39.80
N TRP A 294 19.05 -2.63 40.27
CA TRP A 294 19.17 -3.16 41.63
C TRP A 294 20.42 -4.03 41.85
N THR A 295 21.10 -4.44 40.78
CA THR A 295 22.14 -5.48 40.86
C THR A 295 23.57 -4.94 40.90
N VAL A 296 23.79 -3.64 40.63
CA VAL A 296 25.14 -3.03 40.71
C VAL A 296 25.06 -1.58 41.19
N VAL A 297 24.81 -1.36 42.48
CA VAL A 297 25.34 -0.14 43.11
C VAL A 297 26.84 -0.39 43.28
N SER A 298 27.67 0.24 42.45
CA SER A 298 29.10 0.30 42.73
C SER A 298 29.24 0.97 44.10
N PRO A 299 29.78 0.30 45.13
CA PRO A 299 29.94 0.96 46.41
C PRO A 299 30.88 2.15 46.23
N GLU A 300 30.35 3.35 46.39
CA GLU A 300 31.15 4.55 46.59
C GLU A 300 31.80 4.42 47.96
N LEU A 301 32.98 3.77 48.01
CA LEU A 301 34.03 3.93 49.02
C LEU A 301 35.14 2.92 48.73
N GLU A 302 36.00 3.24 47.77
CA GLU A 302 37.37 2.71 47.79
C GLU A 302 38.07 3.30 49.02
N ARG A 303 38.10 2.56 50.13
CA ARG A 303 39.27 2.66 51.01
C ARG A 303 40.44 2.12 50.18
N THR A 304 41.36 2.98 49.78
CA THR A 304 42.64 2.60 49.16
C THR A 304 43.42 1.70 50.10
N ARG A 305 43.17 0.39 50.03
CA ARG A 305 44.13 -0.63 50.43
C ARG A 305 45.16 -0.71 49.30
N GLY A 306 46.42 -0.93 49.65
CA GLY A 306 47.52 -1.03 48.67
C GLY A 306 47.14 -1.92 47.47
N LYS A 307 47.56 -1.52 46.28
CA LYS A 307 47.28 -2.21 45.02
C LYS A 307 48.28 -3.36 44.86
N ASP A 308 47.80 -4.60 44.93
CA ASP A 308 48.61 -5.77 44.57
C ASP A 308 48.86 -5.74 43.05
N ILE A 309 50.12 -5.55 42.66
CA ILE A 309 50.54 -5.62 41.26
C ILE A 309 50.94 -7.06 40.96
N ASN A 310 50.20 -7.71 40.07
CA ASN A 310 50.47 -9.07 39.66
C ASN A 310 51.37 -9.10 38.42
N PHE A 311 52.49 -9.82 38.50
CA PHE A 311 53.47 -9.97 37.42
C PHE A 311 53.21 -11.16 36.48
N MET A 312 52.07 -11.87 36.63
CA MET A 312 51.73 -12.99 35.75
C MET A 312 51.48 -12.51 34.32
N LEU A 313 52.20 -13.08 33.35
CA LEU A 313 52.00 -12.90 31.91
C LEU A 313 50.73 -13.62 31.45
N GLY A 314 49.55 -12.99 31.59
CA GLY A 314 48.28 -13.51 31.08
C GLY A 314 47.06 -12.69 31.53
N LYS A 315 45.93 -12.80 30.80
CA LYS A 315 44.66 -12.17 31.19
C LYS A 315 44.18 -12.81 32.50
N LEU A 316 44.14 -12.02 33.59
CA LEU A 316 43.66 -12.52 34.88
C LEU A 316 42.18 -12.89 34.75
N PRO A 317 41.74 -14.07 35.20
CA PRO A 317 40.31 -14.35 35.31
C PRO A 317 39.71 -13.52 36.45
N PRO A 318 38.42 -13.20 36.37
CA PRO A 318 37.71 -12.40 37.37
C PRO A 318 37.75 -13.06 38.76
N ASN A 319 37.85 -12.23 39.80
CA ASN A 319 37.86 -12.71 41.19
C ASN A 319 36.48 -13.18 41.67
N TRP A 320 35.42 -12.76 40.97
CA TRP A 320 34.05 -13.20 41.18
C TRP A 320 33.41 -13.51 39.83
N LEU A 321 32.97 -14.76 39.64
CA LEU A 321 32.39 -15.22 38.37
C LEU A 321 31.36 -16.31 38.63
N VAL A 322 30.18 -16.16 38.06
CA VAL A 322 29.22 -17.24 37.89
C VAL A 322 29.27 -17.70 36.44
N GLN A 323 29.79 -18.91 36.22
CA GLN A 323 29.95 -19.46 34.87
C GLN A 323 28.58 -19.73 34.24
N VAL A 324 27.70 -20.41 34.99
CA VAL A 324 26.33 -20.74 34.56
C VAL A 324 25.39 -20.62 35.76
N ALA A 325 24.26 -19.94 35.59
CA ALA A 325 23.16 -19.88 36.54
C ALA A 325 21.85 -20.27 35.85
N GLU A 326 21.25 -21.38 36.28
CA GLU A 326 19.89 -21.77 35.88
C GLU A 326 18.89 -21.02 36.75
N VAL A 327 17.87 -20.42 36.13
CA VAL A 327 16.83 -19.65 36.82
C VAL A 327 15.47 -20.21 36.44
N SER A 328 14.63 -20.51 37.42
CA SER A 328 13.24 -20.88 37.23
C SER A 328 12.34 -20.22 38.27
N GLY A 329 11.15 -19.80 37.85
CA GLY A 329 10.23 -19.08 38.72
C GLY A 329 9.08 -18.44 37.98
N GLN A 330 8.55 -17.36 38.54
CA GLN A 330 7.44 -16.56 38.04
C GLN A 330 7.81 -15.08 38.05
N ILE A 331 7.45 -14.38 36.98
CA ILE A 331 7.63 -12.93 36.86
C ILE A 331 6.31 -12.29 36.44
N GLN A 332 6.04 -11.11 36.98
CA GLN A 332 4.91 -10.28 36.56
C GLN A 332 5.42 -9.09 35.73
N VAL A 333 4.90 -8.96 34.50
CA VAL A 333 5.21 -7.86 33.57
C VAL A 333 3.89 -7.27 33.09
N ASP A 334 3.70 -5.96 33.23
CA ASP A 334 2.45 -5.24 32.89
C ASP A 334 1.17 -5.90 33.46
N GLY A 335 1.26 -6.39 34.70
CA GLY A 335 0.14 -7.05 35.38
C GLY A 335 -0.09 -8.51 34.96
N VAL A 336 0.62 -9.01 33.95
CA VAL A 336 0.50 -10.38 33.43
C VAL A 336 1.57 -11.27 34.06
N LYS A 337 1.17 -12.45 34.54
CA LYS A 337 2.07 -13.46 35.11
C LYS A 337 2.65 -14.36 34.02
N TYR A 338 3.95 -14.61 34.11
CA TYR A 338 4.69 -15.56 33.26
C TYR A 338 5.51 -16.51 34.13
N ASP A 339 5.53 -17.79 33.76
CA ASP A 339 6.52 -18.73 34.24
C ASP A 339 7.86 -18.45 33.52
N LEU A 340 8.87 -18.13 34.29
CA LEU A 340 10.22 -17.82 33.84
C LEU A 340 11.08 -19.09 33.91
N GLN A 341 11.78 -19.39 32.81
CA GLN A 341 12.84 -20.39 32.78
C GLN A 341 14.01 -19.84 31.98
N GLY A 342 15.24 -19.98 32.45
CA GLY A 342 16.37 -19.48 31.70
C GLY A 342 17.73 -19.84 32.25
N VAL A 343 18.75 -19.43 31.51
CA VAL A 343 20.15 -19.62 31.86
C VAL A 343 20.88 -18.30 31.67
N MET A 344 21.67 -17.93 32.67
CA MET A 344 22.61 -16.80 32.62
C MET A 344 24.04 -17.36 32.64
N GLU A 345 24.92 -16.82 31.82
CA GLU A 345 26.32 -17.25 31.69
C GLU A 345 27.25 -16.05 31.87
N ASN A 346 28.43 -16.29 32.43
CA ASN A 346 29.47 -15.27 32.66
C ASN A 346 29.02 -14.04 33.46
N VAL A 347 28.23 -14.25 34.53
CA VAL A 347 27.85 -13.15 35.43
C VAL A 347 29.07 -12.75 36.26
N THR A 348 29.56 -11.53 36.08
CA THR A 348 30.70 -10.98 36.82
C THR A 348 30.58 -9.47 37.01
N THR A 349 31.18 -8.94 38.10
CA THR A 349 31.39 -7.50 38.32
C THR A 349 32.65 -6.99 37.61
N GLN A 350 33.46 -7.89 37.02
CA GLN A 350 34.70 -7.57 36.31
C GLN A 350 34.63 -8.06 34.85
N PRO A 351 33.69 -7.54 34.03
CA PRO A 351 33.42 -8.06 32.68
C PRO A 351 34.65 -7.99 31.76
N MET A 352 35.52 -6.99 31.92
CA MET A 352 36.80 -6.87 31.20
C MET A 352 37.71 -8.10 31.35
N LEU A 353 37.65 -8.77 32.50
CA LEU A 353 38.48 -9.93 32.83
C LEU A 353 37.84 -11.26 32.40
N ALA A 354 36.54 -11.27 32.10
CA ALA A 354 35.83 -12.46 31.67
C ALA A 354 36.27 -12.92 30.26
N ASN A 355 36.03 -14.20 29.99
CA ASN A 355 36.25 -14.82 28.69
C ASN A 355 34.91 -14.89 27.95
N GLY A 356 34.49 -13.75 27.38
CA GLY A 356 33.25 -13.62 26.63
C GLY A 356 32.22 -12.70 27.30
N PRO A 357 31.11 -12.42 26.60
CA PRO A 357 30.05 -11.57 27.11
C PRO A 357 29.25 -12.26 28.22
N LEU A 358 28.53 -11.45 29.00
CA LEU A 358 27.42 -11.91 29.82
C LEU A 358 26.29 -12.32 28.88
N VAL A 359 25.81 -13.56 28.98
CA VAL A 359 24.73 -14.08 28.13
C VAL A 359 23.54 -14.47 29.00
N GLY A 360 22.34 -14.03 28.63
CA GLY A 360 21.08 -14.43 29.26
C GLY A 360 20.14 -15.01 28.23
N ARG A 361 19.61 -16.21 28.47
CA ARG A 361 18.64 -16.88 27.60
C ARG A 361 17.43 -17.26 28.43
N LEU A 362 16.34 -16.54 28.25
CA LEU A 362 15.13 -16.67 29.05
C LEU A 362 13.94 -17.06 28.16
N LYS A 363 13.07 -17.89 28.70
CA LYS A 363 11.75 -18.24 28.17
C LYS A 363 10.72 -17.81 29.21
N LEU A 364 9.78 -16.97 28.79
CA LEU A 364 8.60 -16.58 29.53
C LEU A 364 7.41 -17.33 28.93
N ASP A 365 6.71 -18.10 29.76
CA ASP A 365 5.54 -18.88 29.37
C ASP A 365 4.30 -18.36 30.13
N GLY A 366 3.21 -18.05 29.43
CA GLY A 366 2.06 -17.35 30.00
C GLY A 366 0.94 -17.23 28.97
N PRO A 367 0.16 -16.13 28.94
CA PRO A 367 -0.81 -15.90 27.86
C PRO A 367 -0.19 -15.86 26.46
N GLN A 368 1.11 -15.57 26.39
CA GLN A 368 1.94 -15.60 25.20
C GLN A 368 3.32 -16.16 25.59
N ILE A 369 3.98 -16.84 24.66
CA ILE A 369 5.36 -17.29 24.86
C ILE A 369 6.30 -16.18 24.37
N VAL A 370 7.28 -15.81 25.19
CA VAL A 370 8.34 -14.87 24.83
C VAL A 370 9.69 -15.52 25.07
N ARG A 371 10.56 -15.48 24.07
CA ARG A 371 11.97 -15.87 24.21
C ARG A 371 12.81 -14.61 24.19
N VAL A 372 13.75 -14.52 25.12
CA VAL A 372 14.65 -13.40 25.30
C VAL A 372 16.08 -13.92 25.26
N ASP A 373 16.85 -13.46 24.29
CA ASP A 373 18.29 -13.64 24.25
C ASP A 373 18.94 -12.28 24.48
N PHE A 374 19.79 -12.19 25.50
CA PHE A 374 20.48 -10.99 25.92
C PHE A 374 21.98 -11.26 25.94
N GLN A 375 22.77 -10.36 25.38
CA GLN A 375 24.22 -10.40 25.45
C GLN A 375 24.76 -9.02 25.79
N ARG A 376 25.52 -8.92 26.89
CA ARG A 376 26.25 -7.70 27.22
C ARG A 376 27.72 -7.88 26.86
N HIS A 377 28.13 -7.11 25.88
CA HIS A 377 29.52 -7.02 25.46
C HIS A 377 30.20 -5.89 26.21
N THR A 378 31.48 -6.07 26.51
CA THR A 378 32.27 -5.01 27.14
C THR A 378 33.69 -5.05 26.61
N GLU A 379 34.14 -3.95 26.02
CA GLU A 379 35.47 -3.79 25.42
C GLU A 379 36.00 -2.38 25.68
N ASP A 380 37.23 -2.24 26.19
CA ASP A 380 37.95 -0.97 26.34
C ASP A 380 37.10 0.20 26.89
N GLN A 381 36.36 -0.05 27.98
CA GLN A 381 35.42 0.86 28.67
C GLN A 381 34.08 1.15 27.97
N ARG A 382 33.82 0.55 26.82
CA ARG A 382 32.50 0.57 26.17
C ARG A 382 31.71 -0.68 26.55
N SER A 383 30.41 -0.52 26.76
CA SER A 383 29.47 -1.62 26.98
C SER A 383 28.27 -1.41 26.07
N TRP A 384 27.87 -2.46 25.36
CA TRP A 384 26.64 -2.48 24.58
C TRP A 384 25.90 -3.79 24.81
N ASP A 385 24.58 -3.72 24.65
CA ASP A 385 23.67 -4.82 24.91
C ASP A 385 23.00 -5.22 23.60
N ASP A 386 23.19 -6.47 23.19
CA ASP A 386 22.44 -7.09 22.09
C ASP A 386 21.24 -7.85 22.67
N VAL A 387 20.04 -7.48 22.23
CA VAL A 387 18.79 -8.05 22.72
C VAL A 387 17.98 -8.58 21.55
N THR A 388 17.62 -9.86 21.63
CA THR A 388 16.67 -10.51 20.73
C THR A 388 15.44 -10.93 21.51
N LEU A 389 14.28 -10.47 21.07
CA LEU A 389 12.97 -10.86 21.59
C LEU A 389 12.22 -11.61 20.49
N HIS A 390 11.70 -12.78 20.81
CA HIS A 390 10.93 -13.60 19.90
C HIS A 390 9.60 -14.01 20.53
N TRP A 391 8.51 -13.61 19.89
CA TRP A 391 7.18 -14.13 20.15
C TRP A 391 6.82 -15.12 19.03
N PRO A 392 6.84 -16.44 19.28
CA PRO A 392 6.49 -17.43 18.28
C PRO A 392 5.03 -17.32 17.82
N GLN A 393 4.16 -16.88 18.72
CA GLN A 393 2.74 -16.69 18.45
C GLN A 393 2.19 -15.57 19.33
N LEU A 394 1.96 -14.42 18.70
CA LEU A 394 1.31 -13.26 19.27
C LEU A 394 -0.15 -13.24 18.79
N PRO A 395 -1.14 -13.34 19.70
CA PRO A 395 -2.54 -13.16 19.31
C PRO A 395 -2.77 -11.69 18.96
N ILE A 396 -3.26 -11.44 17.75
CA ILE A 396 -3.66 -10.10 17.32
C ILE A 396 -5.19 -10.09 17.17
N ASN A 397 -5.84 -9.17 17.86
CA ASN A 397 -7.26 -8.87 17.64
C ASN A 397 -7.43 -8.21 16.28
N THR A 398 -8.59 -8.37 15.64
CA THR A 398 -8.89 -7.84 14.31
C THR A 398 -8.34 -6.42 14.14
N LEU A 399 -7.34 -6.28 13.28
CA LEU A 399 -6.69 -5.00 13.05
C LEU A 399 -7.42 -4.32 11.90
N ALA A 400 -8.19 -3.28 12.22
CA ALA A 400 -8.80 -2.41 11.22
C ALA A 400 -7.87 -1.21 11.00
N VAL A 401 -7.38 -1.06 9.77
CA VAL A 401 -6.60 0.10 9.34
C VAL A 401 -7.51 0.97 8.46
N GLY A 402 -7.80 2.19 8.94
CA GLY A 402 -8.65 3.17 8.25
C GLY A 402 -9.97 3.47 8.97
N GLU A 403 -10.66 4.53 8.51
CA GLU A 403 -11.95 4.93 9.07
C GLU A 403 -13.09 4.09 8.49
N SER A 404 -13.91 3.49 9.36
CA SER A 404 -15.02 2.58 9.01
C SER A 404 -16.08 3.18 8.07
N LYS A 405 -16.18 4.52 7.98
CA LYS A 405 -17.15 5.22 7.13
C LYS A 405 -16.64 5.58 5.73
N GLN A 406 -15.35 5.38 5.45
CA GLN A 406 -14.74 5.77 4.17
C GLN A 406 -14.17 4.57 3.43
N THR A 407 -13.15 3.94 4.01
CA THR A 407 -12.48 2.74 3.48
C THR A 407 -11.66 2.15 4.62
N SER A 408 -11.86 0.87 4.92
CA SER A 408 -11.07 0.17 5.94
C SER A 408 -10.50 -1.13 5.38
N ILE A 409 -9.24 -1.41 5.71
CA ILE A 409 -8.63 -2.71 5.50
C ILE A 409 -8.72 -3.45 6.83
N ARG A 410 -9.36 -4.62 6.83
CA ARG A 410 -9.45 -5.49 8.00
C ARG A 410 -8.52 -6.67 7.80
N LEU A 411 -7.64 -6.88 8.76
CA LEU A 411 -6.85 -8.09 8.89
C LEU A 411 -7.57 -8.99 9.90
N GLU A 412 -7.98 -10.18 9.44
CA GLU A 412 -8.59 -11.17 10.31
C GLU A 412 -7.58 -11.74 11.32
N PRO A 413 -8.02 -12.15 12.52
CA PRO A 413 -7.15 -12.68 13.56
C PRO A 413 -6.34 -13.88 13.06
N GLY A 414 -5.01 -13.77 13.13
CA GLY A 414 -4.06 -14.82 12.80
C GLY A 414 -2.93 -14.85 13.82
N GLY A 415 -2.25 -15.99 13.94
CA GLY A 415 -1.03 -16.09 14.75
C GLY A 415 0.07 -15.26 14.10
N VAL A 416 0.61 -14.29 14.84
CA VAL A 416 1.76 -13.49 14.37
C VAL A 416 3.03 -13.95 15.05
N GLU A 417 4.02 -14.28 14.24
CA GLU A 417 5.37 -14.47 14.72
C GLU A 417 6.10 -13.11 14.67
N LEU A 418 6.61 -12.67 15.82
CA LEU A 418 7.29 -11.37 15.95
C LEU A 418 8.71 -11.59 16.45
N TRP A 419 9.67 -11.06 15.70
CA TRP A 419 11.09 -11.02 16.04
C TRP A 419 11.54 -9.58 16.17
N VAL A 420 12.20 -9.25 17.26
CA VAL A 420 12.80 -7.93 17.48
C VAL A 420 14.26 -8.15 17.84
N GLN A 421 15.16 -7.55 17.08
CA GLN A 421 16.59 -7.59 17.33
C GLN A 421 17.07 -6.16 17.47
N MET A 422 17.78 -5.86 18.54
CA MET A 422 18.31 -4.52 18.77
C MET A 422 19.66 -4.58 19.48
N THR A 423 20.46 -3.57 19.19
CA THR A 423 21.70 -3.25 19.89
C THR A 423 21.52 -1.92 20.61
N VAL A 424 21.89 -1.87 21.87
CA VAL A 424 21.75 -0.70 22.72
C VAL A 424 23.11 -0.29 23.28
N GLU A 425 23.52 0.94 23.00
CA GLU A 425 24.74 1.55 23.56
C GLU A 425 24.34 2.87 24.23
N GLY A 426 24.29 2.88 25.57
CA GLY A 426 23.78 4.01 26.34
C GLY A 426 22.31 4.31 25.99
N GLU A 427 22.05 5.50 25.43
CA GLU A 427 20.72 5.93 24.99
C GLU A 427 20.44 5.68 23.51
N GLN A 428 21.45 5.25 22.73
CA GLN A 428 21.28 4.93 21.33
C GLN A 428 20.76 3.50 21.19
N VAL A 429 19.76 3.33 20.33
CA VAL A 429 19.22 2.04 19.92
C VAL A 429 19.28 1.94 18.40
N ASP A 430 19.73 0.80 17.90
CA ASP A 430 19.61 0.40 16.51
C ASP A 430 19.01 -1.00 16.47
N GLY A 431 18.07 -1.25 15.55
CA GLY A 431 17.46 -2.56 15.49
C GLY A 431 16.52 -2.76 14.31
N LYS A 432 15.98 -3.98 14.28
CA LYS A 432 14.99 -4.42 13.32
C LYS A 432 13.89 -5.21 14.00
N LEU A 433 12.69 -5.04 13.49
CA LEU A 433 11.48 -5.77 13.85
C LEU A 433 11.00 -6.50 12.59
N ILE A 434 10.75 -7.80 12.72
CA ILE A 434 10.19 -8.64 11.66
C ILE A 434 8.93 -9.28 12.20
N SER A 435 7.80 -9.01 11.54
CA SER A 435 6.50 -9.57 11.87
C SER A 435 6.02 -10.42 10.70
N GLN A 436 5.76 -11.70 10.94
CA GLN A 436 5.24 -12.64 9.96
C GLN A 436 3.87 -13.14 10.42
N MET A 437 2.86 -12.92 9.59
CA MET A 437 1.51 -13.40 9.84
C MET A 437 1.15 -14.43 8.78
N ARG A 438 0.85 -15.66 9.22
CA ARG A 438 0.51 -16.78 8.35
C ARG A 438 -0.97 -17.15 8.53
N ASN A 439 -1.56 -17.75 7.50
CA ASN A 439 -2.98 -18.16 7.49
C ASN A 439 -3.93 -16.99 7.82
N THR A 440 -3.61 -15.80 7.34
CA THR A 440 -4.48 -14.64 7.50
C THR A 440 -5.42 -14.47 6.32
N HIS A 441 -6.51 -13.74 6.55
CA HIS A 441 -7.37 -13.25 5.49
C HIS A 441 -7.41 -11.73 5.57
N VAL A 442 -7.15 -11.07 4.44
CA VAL A 442 -7.16 -9.61 4.32
C VAL A 442 -8.39 -9.23 3.53
N SER A 443 -9.28 -8.46 4.14
CA SER A 443 -10.47 -7.92 3.48
C SER A 443 -10.39 -6.40 3.44
N ALA A 444 -10.92 -5.82 2.36
CA ALA A 444 -11.16 -4.37 2.29
C ALA A 444 -12.66 -4.13 2.26
N GLU A 445 -13.12 -3.25 3.13
CA GLU A 445 -14.47 -2.70 3.06
C GLU A 445 -14.41 -1.35 2.38
N ILE A 446 -14.82 -1.35 1.12
CA ILE A 446 -14.93 -0.16 0.28
C ILE A 446 -16.41 0.03 -0.06
N PRO A 447 -17.03 1.18 0.30
CA PRO A 447 -18.42 1.47 -0.05
C PRO A 447 -18.62 1.46 -1.58
N SER A 448 -19.29 0.43 -2.09
CA SER A 448 -19.48 0.19 -3.53
C SER A 448 -20.32 1.27 -4.23
N ASN A 449 -21.09 2.06 -3.47
CA ASN A 449 -21.97 3.11 -3.99
C ASN A 449 -21.25 4.44 -4.30
N LYS A 450 -19.98 4.60 -3.91
CA LYS A 450 -19.20 5.84 -4.10
C LYS A 450 -18.12 5.73 -5.18
N TYR A 451 -17.71 4.52 -5.52
CA TYR A 451 -16.49 4.29 -6.28
C TYR A 451 -16.70 3.31 -7.43
N ASN A 452 -15.78 3.32 -8.40
CA ASN A 452 -15.88 2.47 -9.57
C ASN A 452 -15.79 0.97 -9.20
N ALA A 453 -16.81 0.19 -9.59
CA ALA A 453 -16.94 -1.22 -9.26
C ALA A 453 -15.75 -2.09 -9.73
N ALA A 454 -15.15 -1.80 -10.89
CA ALA A 454 -14.05 -2.59 -11.45
C ALA A 454 -12.74 -2.39 -10.68
N LEU A 455 -12.50 -1.18 -10.18
CA LEU A 455 -11.33 -0.89 -9.37
C LEU A 455 -11.50 -1.43 -7.94
N VAL A 456 -12.72 -1.34 -7.39
CA VAL A 456 -13.06 -1.96 -6.10
C VAL A 456 -12.94 -3.48 -6.15
N SER A 457 -13.40 -4.14 -7.22
CA SER A 457 -13.28 -5.59 -7.37
C SER A 457 -11.82 -6.01 -7.51
N SER A 458 -11.01 -5.32 -8.33
CA SER A 458 -9.58 -5.63 -8.50
C SER A 458 -8.80 -5.51 -7.19
N LEU A 459 -9.10 -4.49 -6.37
CA LEU A 459 -8.53 -4.34 -5.03
C LEU A 459 -8.96 -5.48 -4.10
N THR A 460 -10.25 -5.81 -4.10
CA THR A 460 -10.80 -6.86 -3.23
C THR A 460 -10.22 -8.23 -3.57
N ASP A 461 -10.18 -8.59 -4.85
CA ASP A 461 -9.64 -9.87 -5.34
C ASP A 461 -8.14 -10.01 -5.03
N SER A 462 -7.39 -8.91 -5.14
CA SER A 462 -5.95 -8.91 -4.83
C SER A 462 -5.69 -9.14 -3.34
N LEU A 463 -6.56 -8.63 -2.46
CA LEU A 463 -6.44 -8.76 -1.01
C LEU A 463 -6.93 -10.13 -0.50
N GLN A 464 -8.01 -10.68 -1.07
CA GLN A 464 -8.54 -11.99 -0.69
C GLN A 464 -7.54 -13.14 -0.92
N ASN A 465 -6.63 -12.99 -1.87
CA ASN A 465 -5.61 -13.99 -2.17
C ASN A 465 -4.38 -13.93 -1.25
N VAL A 466 -4.30 -12.93 -0.36
CA VAL A 466 -3.18 -12.79 0.58
C VAL A 466 -3.33 -13.79 1.72
N ARG A 467 -2.38 -14.73 1.82
CA ARG A 467 -2.31 -15.72 2.90
C ARG A 467 -1.20 -15.45 3.92
N GLU A 468 -0.19 -14.68 3.52
CA GLU A 468 0.97 -14.35 4.33
C GLU A 468 1.26 -12.85 4.25
N VAL A 469 1.43 -12.22 5.41
CA VAL A 469 1.77 -10.80 5.54
C VAL A 469 3.08 -10.68 6.29
N ASN A 470 4.07 -10.09 5.63
CA ASN A 470 5.41 -9.88 6.15
C ASN A 470 5.67 -8.38 6.27
N VAL A 471 5.98 -7.93 7.49
CA VAL A 471 6.33 -6.55 7.80
C VAL A 471 7.74 -6.55 8.40
N GLU A 472 8.64 -5.79 7.78
CA GLU A 472 9.97 -5.51 8.31
C GLU A 472 10.06 -4.03 8.64
N ALA A 473 10.46 -3.70 9.86
CA ALA A 473 10.74 -2.33 10.27
C ALA A 473 12.18 -2.22 10.78
N ARG A 474 12.92 -1.23 10.27
CA ARG A 474 14.25 -0.87 10.81
C ARG A 474 14.13 0.41 11.58
N PHE A 475 14.71 0.44 12.76
CA PHE A 475 14.65 1.58 13.65
C PHE A 475 16.02 1.94 14.20
N GLY A 476 16.27 3.23 14.40
CA GLY A 476 17.55 3.71 14.86
C GLY A 476 17.51 5.13 15.43
N GLY A 477 18.42 5.42 16.36
CA GLY A 477 18.58 6.72 17.01
C GLY A 477 18.36 6.65 18.52
N ARG A 478 17.91 7.75 19.12
CA ARG A 478 17.53 7.76 20.54
C ARG A 478 16.12 7.23 20.73
N TRP A 479 15.82 6.65 21.89
CA TRP A 479 14.50 6.11 22.23
C TRP A 479 13.34 7.12 22.08
N ASP A 480 13.61 8.41 22.30
CA ASP A 480 12.64 9.51 22.19
C ASP A 480 12.50 10.06 20.76
N THR A 481 13.56 10.04 19.96
CA THR A 481 13.59 10.59 18.59
C THR A 481 13.85 9.55 17.51
N MET A 482 13.39 8.32 17.71
CA MET A 482 13.72 7.17 16.86
C MET A 482 13.21 7.32 15.42
N LYS A 483 14.08 7.08 14.45
CA LYS A 483 13.70 6.99 13.04
C LYS A 483 13.25 5.56 12.74
N ILE A 484 12.10 5.41 12.08
CA ILE A 484 11.52 4.10 11.75
C ILE A 484 11.26 4.07 10.25
N ASN A 485 11.80 3.05 9.58
CA ASN A 485 11.59 2.73 8.17
C ASN A 485 10.85 1.39 8.08
N VAL A 486 9.73 1.34 7.34
CA VAL A 486 8.88 0.14 7.29
C VAL A 486 8.75 -0.35 5.85
N ALA A 487 8.88 -1.66 5.67
CA ALA A 487 8.66 -2.38 4.42
C ALA A 487 7.64 -3.50 4.65
N SER A 488 6.76 -3.72 3.67
CA SER A 488 5.73 -4.77 3.76
C SER A 488 5.39 -5.34 2.38
N ASN A 489 5.16 -6.65 2.29
CA ASN A 489 4.71 -7.30 1.06
C ASN A 489 3.30 -6.83 0.63
N LEU A 490 2.45 -6.44 1.58
CA LEU A 490 1.13 -5.86 1.30
C LEU A 490 1.23 -4.57 0.49
N SER A 491 2.31 -3.81 0.64
CA SER A 491 2.47 -2.56 -0.11
C SER A 491 2.72 -2.79 -1.60
N GLY A 492 3.50 -3.80 -1.96
CA GLY A 492 3.72 -4.22 -3.34
C GLY A 492 2.45 -4.78 -3.99
N LEU A 493 1.68 -5.55 -3.22
CA LEU A 493 0.40 -6.10 -3.68
C LEU A 493 -0.64 -4.99 -3.88
N PHE A 494 -0.75 -4.05 -2.93
CA PHE A 494 -1.70 -2.95 -3.02
C PHE A 494 -1.36 -1.99 -4.18
N SER A 495 -0.09 -1.59 -4.30
CA SER A 495 0.34 -0.73 -5.41
C SER A 495 0.10 -1.39 -6.77
N SER A 496 0.36 -2.69 -6.89
CA SER A 496 0.08 -3.46 -8.11
C SER A 496 -1.42 -3.57 -8.38
N ALA A 497 -2.25 -3.80 -7.36
CA ALA A 497 -3.69 -3.89 -7.48
C ALA A 497 -4.32 -2.54 -7.91
N VAL A 498 -3.89 -1.44 -7.31
CA VAL A 498 -4.31 -0.08 -7.74
C VAL A 498 -3.87 0.16 -9.18
N LYS A 499 -2.61 -0.12 -9.53
CA LYS A 499 -2.10 0.06 -10.90
C LYS A 499 -2.89 -0.76 -11.92
N ASN A 500 -3.18 -2.02 -11.62
CA ASN A 500 -3.95 -2.91 -12.47
C ASN A 500 -5.40 -2.43 -12.60
N GLY A 501 -6.03 -2.04 -11.49
CA GLY A 501 -7.39 -1.48 -11.47
C GLY A 501 -7.49 -0.18 -12.28
N VAL A 502 -6.52 0.73 -12.15
CA VAL A 502 -6.43 1.96 -12.95
C VAL A 502 -6.24 1.62 -14.43
N THR A 503 -5.32 0.70 -14.76
CA THR A 503 -5.07 0.29 -16.15
C THR A 503 -6.31 -0.33 -16.79
N ALA A 504 -7.01 -1.20 -16.07
CA ALA A 504 -8.26 -1.83 -16.51
C ALA A 504 -9.37 -0.80 -16.70
N GLN A 505 -9.51 0.16 -15.78
CA GLN A 505 -10.48 1.24 -15.89
C GLN A 505 -10.17 2.15 -17.08
N THR A 506 -8.91 2.53 -17.27
CA THR A 506 -8.46 3.31 -18.43
C THR A 506 -8.78 2.59 -19.74
N ALA A 507 -8.54 1.28 -19.82
CA ALA A 507 -8.89 0.48 -20.99
C ALA A 507 -10.41 0.44 -21.24
N ALA A 508 -11.21 0.24 -20.18
CA ALA A 508 -12.66 0.23 -20.26
C ALA A 508 -13.23 1.59 -20.70
N THR A 509 -12.75 2.69 -20.11
CA THR A 509 -13.13 4.06 -20.50
C THR A 509 -12.73 4.35 -21.95
N LYS A 510 -11.52 3.96 -22.38
CA LYS A 510 -11.09 4.10 -23.78
C LYS A 510 -12.04 3.40 -24.74
N GLN A 511 -12.40 2.16 -24.42
CA GLN A 511 -13.33 1.37 -25.23
C GLN A 511 -14.73 1.99 -25.27
N GLN A 512 -15.22 2.52 -24.14
CA GLN A 512 -16.50 3.21 -24.08
C GLN A 512 -16.50 4.50 -24.91
N LEU A 513 -15.46 5.33 -24.83
CA LEU A 513 -15.34 6.57 -25.60
C LEU A 513 -15.19 6.32 -27.10
N MET A 514 -14.42 5.31 -27.49
CA MET A 514 -14.34 4.84 -28.89
C MET A 514 -15.72 4.37 -29.38
N GLY A 515 -16.46 3.62 -28.57
CA GLY A 515 -17.82 3.19 -28.88
C GLY A 515 -18.80 4.36 -29.06
N LEU A 516 -18.68 5.41 -28.25
CA LEU A 516 -19.49 6.63 -28.40
C LEU A 516 -19.19 7.34 -29.72
N ALA A 517 -17.92 7.52 -30.09
CA ALA A 517 -17.53 8.12 -31.37
C ALA A 517 -18.01 7.28 -32.57
N ASP A 518 -17.88 5.96 -32.49
CA ASP A 518 -18.31 5.03 -33.54
C ASP A 518 -19.83 4.99 -33.73
N ASN A 519 -20.58 5.09 -32.62
CA ASN A 519 -22.04 5.14 -32.68
C ASN A 519 -22.51 6.50 -33.22
N ALA A 520 -21.92 7.60 -32.76
CA ALA A 520 -22.23 8.94 -33.28
C ALA A 520 -21.98 9.03 -34.79
N TYR A 521 -20.85 8.51 -35.28
CA TYR A 521 -20.56 8.45 -36.71
C TYR A 521 -21.63 7.66 -37.49
N ARG A 522 -21.96 6.44 -37.03
CA ARG A 522 -22.97 5.59 -37.68
C ARG A 522 -24.33 6.26 -37.74
N ASP A 523 -24.77 6.87 -36.64
CA ASP A 523 -26.06 7.56 -36.57
C ASP A 523 -26.10 8.77 -37.51
N GLN A 524 -25.05 9.59 -37.54
CA GLN A 524 -25.01 10.80 -38.37
C GLN A 524 -24.90 10.47 -39.87
N VAL A 525 -24.05 9.51 -40.26
CA VAL A 525 -23.94 9.07 -41.67
C VAL A 525 -25.25 8.45 -42.15
N GLY A 526 -25.89 7.61 -41.32
CA GLY A 526 -27.18 7.00 -41.66
C GLY A 526 -28.27 8.04 -41.89
N GLN A 527 -28.39 9.03 -41.01
CA GLN A 527 -29.34 10.14 -41.17
C GLN A 527 -29.07 10.96 -42.43
N LEU A 528 -27.80 11.26 -42.71
CA LEU A 528 -27.41 12.04 -43.90
C LEU A 528 -27.73 11.29 -45.20
N GLN A 529 -27.41 9.99 -45.29
CA GLN A 529 -27.69 9.18 -46.48
C GLN A 529 -29.18 9.08 -46.81
N VAL A 530 -30.02 8.87 -45.78
CA VAL A 530 -31.49 8.83 -45.95
C VAL A 530 -31.99 10.17 -46.47
N TRP A 531 -31.55 11.27 -45.86
CA TRP A 531 -31.96 12.61 -46.25
C TRP A 531 -31.51 12.96 -47.69
N LEU A 532 -30.26 12.68 -48.06
CA LEU A 532 -29.72 12.92 -49.40
C LEU A 532 -30.50 12.15 -50.49
N THR A 533 -30.81 10.87 -50.23
CA THR A 533 -31.53 10.02 -51.18
C THR A 533 -32.94 10.55 -51.46
N GLN A 534 -33.64 11.03 -50.41
CA GLN A 534 -34.95 11.65 -50.55
C GLN A 534 -34.89 12.92 -51.41
N GLN A 535 -33.94 13.82 -51.13
CA GLN A 535 -33.78 15.08 -51.87
C GLN A 535 -33.38 14.86 -53.33
N GLN A 536 -32.45 13.94 -53.60
CA GLN A 536 -32.01 13.61 -54.96
C GLN A 536 -33.17 13.07 -55.82
N THR A 537 -34.03 12.23 -55.23
CA THR A 537 -35.20 11.69 -55.93
C THR A 537 -36.18 12.80 -56.32
N GLN A 538 -36.39 13.77 -55.43
CA GLN A 538 -37.28 14.89 -55.68
C GLN A 538 -36.77 15.82 -56.79
N VAL A 539 -35.49 16.22 -56.73
CA VAL A 539 -34.89 17.10 -57.75
C VAL A 539 -34.82 16.42 -59.12
N ARG A 540 -34.43 15.13 -59.18
CA ARG A 540 -34.42 14.37 -60.45
C ARG A 540 -35.80 14.29 -61.09
N LYS A 541 -36.84 14.04 -60.29
CA LYS A 541 -38.21 14.00 -60.80
C LYS A 541 -38.60 15.32 -61.46
N THR A 542 -38.35 16.44 -60.78
CA THR A 542 -38.67 17.78 -61.33
C THR A 542 -37.89 18.07 -62.61
N LEU A 543 -36.64 17.62 -62.72
CA LEU A 543 -35.84 17.84 -63.93
C LEU A 543 -36.24 16.96 -65.10
N THR A 544 -36.62 15.71 -64.87
CA THR A 544 -37.16 14.86 -65.94
C THR A 544 -38.45 15.48 -66.53
N ASP A 545 -39.29 16.07 -65.68
CA ASP A 545 -40.51 16.77 -66.12
C ASP A 545 -40.18 18.03 -66.95
N VAL A 546 -39.14 18.76 -66.55
CA VAL A 546 -38.59 19.94 -67.26
C VAL A 546 -37.99 19.52 -68.61
N ASP A 547 -37.15 18.48 -68.66
CA ASP A 547 -36.52 17.96 -69.89
C ASP A 547 -37.56 17.56 -70.94
N GLY A 548 -38.59 16.80 -70.52
CA GLY A 548 -39.67 16.40 -71.43
C GLY A 548 -40.44 17.59 -72.01
N SER A 549 -40.60 18.65 -71.21
CA SER A 549 -41.30 19.88 -71.62
C SER A 549 -40.46 20.74 -72.59
N VAL A 550 -39.14 20.83 -72.40
CA VAL A 550 -38.23 21.54 -73.33
C VAL A 550 -38.21 20.84 -74.69
N GLU A 551 -38.14 19.51 -74.71
CA GLU A 551 -38.16 18.73 -75.95
C GLU A 551 -39.47 18.96 -76.73
N GLU A 552 -40.62 18.97 -76.04
CA GLU A 552 -41.93 19.25 -76.64
C GLU A 552 -42.02 20.67 -77.24
N ILE A 553 -41.50 21.67 -76.52
CA ILE A 553 -41.43 23.06 -77.00
C ILE A 553 -40.54 23.17 -78.24
N SER A 554 -39.37 22.51 -78.23
CA SER A 554 -38.43 22.53 -79.36
C SER A 554 -39.07 21.95 -80.64
N GLN A 555 -39.77 20.81 -80.52
CA GLN A 555 -40.45 20.17 -81.65
C GLN A 555 -41.61 21.02 -82.18
N LYS A 556 -42.36 21.70 -81.31
CA LYS A 556 -43.43 22.63 -81.68
C LYS A 556 -42.89 23.87 -82.40
N LEU A 557 -41.80 24.46 -81.92
CA LEU A 557 -41.14 25.60 -82.56
C LEU A 557 -40.63 25.23 -83.97
N VAL A 558 -39.99 24.06 -84.11
CA VAL A 558 -39.53 23.54 -85.40
C VAL A 558 -40.70 23.33 -86.37
N LYS A 559 -41.83 22.83 -85.88
CA LYS A 559 -43.04 22.60 -86.69
C LYS A 559 -43.72 23.90 -87.15
N GLN A 560 -43.76 24.94 -86.32
CA GLN A 560 -44.38 26.23 -86.65
C GLN A 560 -43.51 27.12 -87.55
N LEU A 561 -42.18 26.97 -87.51
CA LEU A 561 -41.24 27.79 -88.29
C LEU A 561 -41.09 27.38 -89.76
N GLY A 562 -41.56 26.20 -90.17
CA GLY A 562 -41.79 25.85 -91.58
C GLY A 562 -40.60 25.98 -92.56
N ALA A 563 -39.34 26.03 -92.11
CA ALA A 563 -38.17 26.09 -92.99
C ALA A 563 -36.94 25.43 -92.34
N PRO A 564 -36.49 24.25 -92.81
CA PRO A 564 -35.36 23.54 -92.22
C PRO A 564 -34.04 24.33 -92.37
N ASP A 565 -33.75 24.91 -93.53
CA ASP A 565 -32.35 25.15 -93.89
C ASP A 565 -31.71 26.48 -93.44
N LEU A 566 -32.47 27.42 -92.87
CA LEU A 566 -31.93 28.74 -92.45
C LEU A 566 -31.61 28.84 -90.94
N TYR A 567 -32.05 27.88 -90.12
CA TYR A 567 -31.80 27.88 -88.67
C TYR A 567 -31.18 26.58 -88.13
N LEU A 568 -31.19 25.48 -88.91
CA LEU A 568 -30.57 24.20 -88.53
C LEU A 568 -29.07 24.32 -88.21
N GLY A 569 -28.36 25.26 -88.83
CA GLY A 569 -26.90 25.42 -88.63
C GLY A 569 -26.46 25.90 -87.24
N ARG A 570 -27.36 26.46 -86.41
CA ARG A 570 -27.07 26.82 -85.01
C ARG A 570 -27.67 25.84 -83.98
N LEU A 571 -28.81 25.21 -84.31
CA LEU A 571 -29.46 24.25 -83.42
C LEU A 571 -28.84 22.84 -83.49
N GLN A 572 -28.39 22.36 -84.65
CA GLN A 572 -27.79 21.01 -84.78
C GLN A 572 -26.38 20.89 -84.19
N ARG A 573 -25.61 21.98 -84.11
CA ARG A 573 -24.21 21.93 -83.64
C ARG A 573 -24.05 21.60 -82.15
N GLY A 574 -25.14 21.56 -81.37
CA GLY A 574 -25.15 21.14 -79.97
C GLY A 574 -25.81 19.78 -79.70
N LEU A 575 -26.37 19.11 -80.72
CA LEU A 575 -27.00 17.79 -80.62
C LEU A 575 -26.01 16.63 -80.81
N GLU A 576 -24.78 16.92 -81.27
CA GLU A 576 -23.67 15.97 -81.27
C GLU A 576 -22.94 15.97 -79.91
N VAL A 577 -23.65 15.59 -78.85
CA VAL A 577 -23.00 15.06 -77.64
C VAL A 577 -23.60 13.68 -77.42
N PRO A 578 -22.82 12.60 -77.50
CA PRO A 578 -23.36 11.26 -77.45
C PRO A 578 -24.00 11.00 -76.09
N MET A 579 -25.24 10.51 -76.09
CA MET A 579 -25.85 9.92 -74.89
C MET A 579 -25.03 8.71 -74.42
N PRO A 580 -24.54 8.68 -73.18
CA PRO A 580 -24.21 7.42 -72.55
C PRO A 580 -25.52 6.72 -72.22
N LYS A 581 -25.68 5.47 -72.68
CA LYS A 581 -26.78 4.61 -72.27
C LYS A 581 -26.69 4.37 -70.75
N PHE A 582 -27.85 4.52 -70.11
CA PHE A 582 -28.11 4.22 -68.69
C PHE A 582 -27.62 2.85 -68.25
#